data_AF-A0AAE2HXU6-F1
#
_entry.id   AF-A0AAE2HXU6-F1
#
_cell.length_a   1.000
_cell.length_b   1.000
_cell.length_c   1.000
_cell.angle_alpha   90.00
_cell.angle_beta   90.00
_cell.angle_gamma   90.00
#
_symmetry.space_group_name_H-M   'P 1'
#
loop_
_entity.id
_entity.type
_entity.pdbx_description
1 polymer ?
#
loop_
_entity_poly.entity_id
_entity_poly.type
_entity_poly.pdbx_seq_one_letter_code
_entity_poly.pdbx_strand_id
1 'polypeptide(L)'
;MNDLATAGAPWWVIGILVVFGVVVPAGTSQRAATIPGLLGSAARWWQDRKDRRRREAVAEARAAAEPSPSALIADREIERLKAFYKGLADDCAEEARRSRAVSQALTERVEKLEDRVTAVSRKFFVLLGHYRKSVDRLQRGEPLPEPPEELRQYLP
;
A
#
# COMPACT_ATOMS: atom_id res chain seq x y z
N MET A 1 -55.43 -20.96 66.08
CA MET A 1 -56.07 -19.62 66.13
C MET A 1 -55.74 -18.92 64.84
N ASN A 2 -56.71 -18.88 63.93
CA ASN A 2 -56.66 -18.16 62.67
C ASN A 2 -56.80 -16.66 62.97
N ASP A 3 -55.98 -15.82 62.34
CA ASP A 3 -56.32 -14.43 61.98
C ASP A 3 -55.31 -13.91 60.94
N LEU A 4 -55.52 -14.32 59.69
CA LEU A 4 -54.98 -13.64 58.50
C LEU A 4 -56.07 -12.71 57.98
N ALA A 5 -56.22 -11.55 58.64
CA ALA A 5 -57.06 -10.46 58.18
C ALA A 5 -56.19 -9.27 57.75
N THR A 6 -56.11 -9.08 56.43
CA THR A 6 -56.08 -7.77 55.75
C THR A 6 -55.02 -6.74 56.19
N ALA A 7 -53.80 -6.88 55.69
CA ALA A 7 -52.87 -5.76 55.54
C ALA A 7 -52.77 -5.38 54.06
N GLY A 8 -53.57 -4.39 53.62
CA GLY A 8 -53.43 -3.81 52.29
C GLY A 8 -52.03 -3.22 52.11
N ALA A 9 -51.38 -3.53 51.00
CA ALA A 9 -50.02 -3.05 50.71
C ALA A 9 -49.97 -1.50 50.78
N PRO A 10 -48.92 -0.92 51.40
CA PRO A 10 -48.80 0.53 51.50
C PRO A 10 -48.76 1.21 50.12
N TRP A 11 -49.44 2.34 49.97
CA TRP A 11 -49.53 3.12 48.72
C TRP A 11 -48.17 3.51 48.12
N TRP A 12 -47.13 3.66 48.95
CA TRP A 12 -45.78 3.97 48.49
C TRP A 12 -45.12 2.80 47.74
N VAL A 13 -45.45 1.55 48.09
CA VAL A 13 -44.98 0.36 47.36
C VAL A 13 -45.57 0.33 45.95
N ILE A 14 -46.85 0.70 45.82
CA ILE A 14 -47.52 0.83 44.53
C ILE A 14 -46.88 1.97 43.72
N GLY A 15 -46.57 3.11 44.34
CA GLY A 15 -45.87 4.23 43.70
C GLY A 15 -44.49 3.82 43.14
N ILE A 16 -43.72 3.03 43.88
CA ILE A 16 -42.42 2.52 43.42
C ILE A 16 -42.59 1.55 42.24
N LEU A 17 -43.56 0.64 42.30
CA LEU A 17 -43.82 -0.32 41.22
C LEU A 17 -44.29 0.35 39.91
N VAL A 18 -44.99 1.49 39.99
CA VAL A 18 -45.40 2.29 38.82
C VAL A 18 -44.21 3.04 38.22
N VAL A 19 -43.35 3.66 39.03
CA VAL A 19 -42.16 4.38 38.56
C VAL A 19 -41.14 3.44 37.92
N PHE A 20 -41.00 2.22 38.45
CA PHE A 20 -40.11 1.18 37.91
C PHE A 20 -40.77 0.27 36.85
N GLY A 21 -42.01 0.57 36.44
CA GLY A 21 -42.64 -0.06 35.26
C GLY A 21 -43.07 -1.52 35.43
N VAL A 22 -43.20 -2.02 36.68
CA VAL A 22 -43.61 -3.42 36.96
C VAL A 22 -45.13 -3.59 36.92
N VAL A 23 -45.90 -2.53 37.17
CA VAL A 23 -47.37 -2.53 37.01
C VAL A 23 -47.76 -1.43 36.03
N VAL A 24 -48.16 -1.84 34.83
CA VAL A 24 -48.78 -0.93 33.84
C VAL A 24 -50.25 -0.74 34.25
N PRO A 25 -50.71 0.49 34.54
CA PRO A 25 -52.14 0.72 34.79
C PRO A 25 -52.91 0.40 33.50
N ALA A 26 -53.78 -0.59 33.56
CA ALA A 26 -54.67 -0.95 32.46
C ALA A 26 -55.71 0.17 32.28
N GLY A 27 -55.36 1.22 31.52
CA GLY A 27 -56.26 2.36 31.34
C GLY A 27 -55.81 3.52 30.46
N THR A 28 -54.65 3.48 29.78
CA THR A 28 -54.25 4.56 28.85
C THR A 28 -53.62 4.02 27.57
N SER A 29 -54.35 3.18 26.85
CA SER A 29 -54.08 2.83 25.46
C SER A 29 -54.48 3.99 24.55
N GLN A 30 -53.49 4.73 23.99
CA GLN A 30 -53.46 5.21 22.58
C GLN A 30 -52.51 6.40 22.29
N ARG A 31 -51.76 6.96 23.25
CA ARG A 31 -50.86 8.12 22.95
C ARG A 31 -49.42 8.03 23.46
N ALA A 32 -48.91 6.83 23.73
CA ALA A 32 -47.53 6.65 24.21
C ALA A 32 -46.55 6.07 23.18
N ALA A 33 -46.94 5.90 21.91
CA ALA A 33 -46.12 5.18 20.93
C ALA A 33 -45.15 6.05 20.10
N THR A 34 -45.16 7.39 20.24
CA THR A 34 -44.36 8.29 19.37
C THR A 34 -43.28 9.09 20.09
N ILE A 35 -43.02 8.80 21.37
CA ILE A 35 -42.03 9.52 22.17
C ILE A 35 -40.67 8.78 22.31
N PRO A 36 -40.55 7.43 22.22
CA PRO A 36 -39.25 6.77 22.46
C PRO A 36 -38.15 7.17 21.46
N GLY A 37 -38.47 7.37 20.18
CA GLY A 37 -37.49 7.66 19.14
C GLY A 37 -36.91 9.09 19.16
N LEU A 38 -37.75 10.09 19.48
CA LEU A 38 -37.33 11.49 19.56
C LEU A 38 -36.53 11.77 20.83
N LEU A 39 -36.94 11.19 21.97
CA LEU A 39 -36.16 11.32 23.21
C LEU A 39 -34.84 10.55 23.13
N GLY A 40 -34.80 9.38 22.48
CA GLY A 40 -33.57 8.62 22.29
C GLY A 40 -32.56 9.32 21.39
N SER A 41 -33.00 9.94 20.28
CA SER A 41 -32.12 10.72 19.40
C SER A 41 -31.65 12.03 20.06
N ALA A 42 -32.50 12.73 20.80
CA ALA A 42 -32.11 13.90 21.59
C ALA A 42 -31.12 13.53 22.71
N ALA A 43 -31.32 12.40 23.39
CA ALA A 43 -30.40 11.89 24.41
C ALA A 43 -29.04 11.54 23.80
N ARG A 44 -29.00 10.86 22.65
CA ARG A 44 -27.74 10.54 21.94
C ARG A 44 -27.03 11.80 21.43
N TRP A 45 -27.77 12.78 20.91
CA TRP A 45 -27.20 14.08 20.51
C TRP A 45 -26.59 14.83 21.68
N TRP A 46 -27.28 14.82 22.83
CA TRP A 46 -26.77 15.44 24.05
C TRP A 46 -25.53 14.72 24.61
N GLN A 47 -25.51 13.38 24.56
CA GLN A 47 -24.34 12.56 24.90
C GLN A 47 -23.17 12.83 23.94
N ASP A 48 -23.40 12.85 22.63
CA ASP A 48 -22.36 13.16 21.62
C ASP A 48 -21.78 14.56 21.83
N ARG A 49 -22.64 15.55 22.16
CA ARG A 49 -22.18 16.91 22.47
C ARG A 49 -21.32 16.95 23.74
N LYS A 50 -21.69 16.19 24.78
CA LYS A 50 -20.92 16.09 26.02
C LYS A 50 -19.59 15.37 25.79
N ASP A 51 -19.59 14.32 24.99
CA ASP A 51 -18.40 13.58 24.60
C ASP A 51 -17.47 14.43 23.74
N ARG A 52 -18.01 15.22 22.82
CA ARG A 52 -17.24 16.17 22.01
C ARG A 52 -16.55 17.21 22.87
N ARG A 53 -17.30 17.85 23.79
CA ARG A 53 -16.71 18.79 24.76
C ARG A 53 -15.67 18.13 25.65
N ARG A 54 -15.88 16.89 26.06
CA ARG A 54 -14.90 16.13 26.85
C ARG A 54 -13.64 15.84 26.03
N ARG A 55 -13.78 15.48 24.76
CA ARG A 55 -12.65 15.25 23.84
C ARG A 55 -11.88 16.54 23.58
N GLU A 56 -12.58 17.64 23.34
CA GLU A 56 -11.99 18.97 23.16
C GLU A 56 -11.24 19.41 24.43
N ALA A 57 -11.86 19.29 25.61
CA ALA A 57 -11.23 19.62 26.88
C ALA A 57 -10.02 18.72 27.20
N VAL A 58 -10.08 17.43 26.84
CA VAL A 58 -8.93 16.52 26.99
C VAL A 58 -7.83 16.86 25.98
N ALA A 59 -8.17 17.25 24.75
CA ALA A 59 -7.21 17.68 23.75
C ALA A 59 -6.54 19.01 24.15
N GLU A 60 -7.31 19.96 24.67
CA GLU A 60 -6.82 21.24 25.20
C GLU A 60 -5.95 21.02 26.44
N ALA A 61 -6.37 20.16 27.38
CA ALA A 61 -5.56 19.79 28.54
C ALA A 61 -4.26 19.06 28.17
N ARG A 62 -4.28 18.23 27.11
CA ARG A 62 -3.06 17.61 26.56
C ARG A 62 -2.17 18.60 25.84
N ALA A 63 -2.74 19.58 25.13
CA ALA A 63 -2.00 20.64 24.46
C ALA A 63 -1.38 21.64 25.44
N ALA A 64 -2.03 21.87 26.58
CA ALA A 64 -1.54 22.72 27.67
C ALA A 64 -0.60 22.00 28.64
N ALA A 65 -0.54 20.66 28.60
CA ALA A 65 0.38 19.89 29.43
C ALA A 65 1.81 19.95 28.86
N GLU A 66 2.78 20.26 29.71
CA GLU A 66 4.18 20.18 29.32
C GLU A 66 4.55 18.72 29.00
N PRO A 67 5.31 18.46 27.91
CA PRO A 67 5.69 17.12 27.53
C PRO A 67 6.55 16.47 28.61
N SER A 68 6.24 15.23 28.97
CA SER A 68 7.06 14.48 29.94
C SER A 68 8.48 14.28 29.39
N PRO A 69 9.51 14.16 30.25
CA PRO A 69 10.88 13.90 29.81
C PRO A 69 11.01 12.65 28.91
N SER A 70 10.20 11.62 29.15
CA SER A 70 10.12 10.43 28.31
C SER A 70 9.57 10.70 26.90
N ALA A 71 8.62 11.62 26.76
CA ALA A 71 8.07 12.01 25.46
C ALA A 71 9.11 12.73 24.61
N LEU A 72 9.90 13.62 25.23
CA LEU A 72 10.99 14.32 24.54
C LEU A 72 12.07 13.36 24.01
N ILE A 73 12.41 12.33 24.78
CA ILE A 73 13.35 11.28 24.36
C ILE A 73 12.76 10.48 23.19
N ALA A 74 11.49 10.10 23.29
CA ALA A 74 10.81 9.35 22.23
C ALA A 74 10.74 10.16 20.92
N ASP A 75 10.38 11.43 20.99
CA ASP A 75 10.32 12.31 19.82
C ASP A 75 11.69 12.46 19.15
N ARG A 76 12.76 12.61 19.95
CA ARG A 76 14.13 12.66 19.42
C ARG A 76 14.52 11.36 18.71
N GLU A 77 14.16 10.21 19.26
CA GLU A 77 14.46 8.93 18.62
C GLU A 77 13.60 8.70 17.38
N ILE A 78 12.34 9.15 17.37
CA ILE A 78 11.48 9.14 16.18
C ILE A 78 12.11 9.98 15.08
N GLU A 79 12.58 11.20 15.38
CA GLU A 79 13.24 12.06 14.38
C GLU A 79 14.55 11.44 13.88
N ARG A 80 15.33 10.82 14.77
CA ARG A 80 16.53 10.08 14.38
C ARG A 80 16.21 8.93 13.42
N LEU A 81 15.20 8.13 13.74
CA LEU A 81 14.77 7.01 12.90
C LEU A 81 14.23 7.51 11.57
N LYS A 82 13.42 8.57 11.55
CA LYS A 82 12.95 9.19 10.29
C LYS A 82 14.12 9.63 9.42
N ALA A 83 15.12 10.30 10.00
CA ALA A 83 16.31 10.72 9.27
C ALA A 83 17.09 9.50 8.73
N PHE A 84 17.24 8.46 9.54
CA PHE A 84 17.89 7.21 9.13
C PHE A 84 17.15 6.52 7.97
N TYR A 85 15.83 6.33 8.08
CA TYR A 85 15.03 5.72 7.02
C TYR A 85 15.01 6.55 5.75
N LYS A 86 15.00 7.89 5.87
CA LYS A 86 15.12 8.78 4.71
C LYS A 86 16.46 8.56 4.00
N GLY A 87 17.56 8.54 4.75
CA GLY A 87 18.89 8.24 4.20
C GLY A 87 18.93 6.89 3.48
N LEU A 88 18.38 5.85 4.11
CA LEU A 88 18.30 4.51 3.50
C LEU A 88 17.47 4.50 2.21
N ALA A 89 16.35 5.24 2.18
CA ALA A 89 15.54 5.36 0.98
C ALA A 89 16.27 6.10 -0.15
N ASP A 90 17.00 7.16 0.18
CA ASP A 90 17.82 7.92 -0.76
C ASP A 90 18.95 7.04 -1.33
N ASP A 91 19.64 6.28 -0.47
CA ASP A 91 20.69 5.33 -0.88
C ASP A 91 20.14 4.23 -1.81
N CYS A 92 18.99 3.64 -1.48
CA CYS A 92 18.32 2.67 -2.34
C CYS A 92 17.94 3.29 -3.70
N ALA A 93 17.49 4.55 -3.72
CA ALA A 93 17.11 5.24 -4.94
C ALA A 93 18.34 5.58 -5.81
N GLU A 94 19.50 5.86 -5.21
CA GLU A 94 20.76 6.02 -5.93
C GLU A 94 21.25 4.69 -6.51
N GLU A 95 21.24 3.62 -5.71
CA GLU A 95 21.72 2.32 -6.17
C GLU A 95 20.84 1.75 -7.29
N ALA A 96 19.52 1.95 -7.20
CA ALA A 96 18.61 1.61 -8.29
C ALA A 96 18.91 2.39 -9.58
N ARG A 97 19.32 3.66 -9.48
CA ARG A 97 19.75 4.47 -10.64
C ARG A 97 21.05 3.93 -11.24
N ARG A 98 22.05 3.64 -10.39
CA ARG A 98 23.34 3.07 -10.83
C ARG A 98 23.15 1.72 -11.50
N SER A 99 22.38 0.83 -10.88
CA SER A 99 22.07 -0.49 -11.42
C SER A 99 21.41 -0.40 -12.79
N ARG A 100 20.39 0.46 -12.97
CA ARG A 100 19.75 0.67 -14.27
C ARG A 100 20.72 1.20 -15.32
N ALA A 101 21.58 2.16 -14.97
CA ALA A 101 22.57 2.70 -15.90
C ALA A 101 23.58 1.63 -16.34
N VAL A 102 24.05 0.79 -15.41
CA VAL A 102 24.95 -0.34 -15.71
C VAL A 102 24.25 -1.36 -16.59
N SER A 103 22.99 -1.73 -16.29
CA SER A 103 22.21 -2.65 -17.11
C SER A 103 22.04 -2.13 -18.54
N GLN A 104 21.67 -0.86 -18.70
CA GLN A 104 21.55 -0.23 -20.02
C GLN A 104 22.87 -0.26 -20.80
N ALA A 105 23.98 0.15 -20.16
CA ALA A 105 25.29 0.14 -20.79
C ALA A 105 25.75 -1.28 -21.18
N LEU A 106 25.40 -2.30 -20.39
CA LEU A 106 25.68 -3.69 -20.73
C LEU A 106 24.81 -4.18 -21.89
N THR A 107 23.52 -3.85 -21.91
CA THR A 107 22.62 -4.18 -23.03
C THR A 107 23.13 -3.57 -24.33
N GLU A 108 23.49 -2.29 -24.35
CA GLU A 108 24.05 -1.64 -25.55
C GLU A 108 25.35 -2.31 -26.03
N ARG A 109 26.21 -2.74 -25.09
CA ARG A 109 27.43 -3.47 -25.43
C ARG A 109 27.14 -4.85 -26.02
N VAL A 110 26.14 -5.55 -25.47
CA VAL A 110 25.71 -6.86 -25.97
C VAL A 110 25.15 -6.72 -27.38
N GLU A 111 24.23 -5.79 -27.62
CA GLU A 111 23.66 -5.53 -28.96
C GLU A 111 24.76 -5.22 -29.98
N LYS A 112 25.72 -4.36 -29.62
CA LYS A 112 26.86 -4.04 -30.49
C LYS A 112 27.76 -5.25 -30.78
N LEU A 113 27.92 -6.15 -29.81
CA LEU A 113 28.69 -7.38 -30.01
C LEU A 113 27.92 -8.37 -30.89
N GLU A 114 26.62 -8.50 -30.69
CA GLU A 114 25.74 -9.32 -31.54
C GLU A 114 25.76 -8.85 -32.99
N ASP A 115 25.69 -7.54 -33.23
CA ASP A 115 25.83 -6.94 -34.56
C ASP A 115 27.17 -7.28 -35.21
N ARG A 116 28.26 -7.17 -34.43
CA ARG A 116 29.61 -7.49 -34.90
C ARG A 116 29.75 -8.97 -35.23
N VAL A 117 29.27 -9.85 -34.36
CA VAL A 117 29.29 -11.30 -34.60
C VAL A 117 28.50 -11.62 -35.85
N THR A 118 27.30 -11.05 -36.01
CA THR A 118 26.45 -11.22 -37.19
C THR A 118 27.17 -10.77 -38.47
N ALA A 119 27.80 -9.59 -38.45
CA ALA A 119 28.57 -9.08 -39.59
C ALA A 119 29.76 -9.98 -39.93
N VAL A 120 30.49 -10.50 -38.93
CA VAL A 120 31.61 -11.42 -39.14
C VAL A 120 31.12 -12.77 -39.65
N SER A 121 30.06 -13.34 -39.08
CA SER A 121 29.45 -14.59 -39.54
C SER A 121 29.00 -14.50 -40.99
N ARG A 122 28.34 -13.39 -41.38
CA ARG A 122 27.96 -13.15 -42.78
C ARG A 122 29.20 -13.18 -43.69
N LYS A 123 30.25 -12.42 -43.36
CA LYS A 123 31.50 -12.41 -44.15
C LYS A 123 32.14 -13.80 -44.23
N PHE A 124 32.15 -14.55 -43.13
CA PHE A 124 32.68 -15.91 -43.07
C PHE A 124 31.94 -16.84 -44.03
N PHE A 125 30.60 -16.83 -44.03
CA PHE A 125 29.82 -17.67 -44.93
C PHE A 125 29.96 -17.26 -46.40
N VAL A 126 30.07 -15.95 -46.69
CA VAL A 126 30.38 -15.46 -48.05
C VAL A 126 31.75 -15.99 -48.51
N LEU A 127 32.75 -15.94 -47.63
CA LEU A 127 34.09 -16.46 -47.92
C LEU A 127 34.08 -17.97 -48.16
N LEU A 128 33.40 -18.73 -47.32
CA LEU A 128 33.24 -20.18 -47.52
C LEU A 128 32.52 -20.51 -48.84
N GLY A 129 31.47 -19.75 -49.18
CA GLY A 129 30.74 -19.91 -50.43
C GLY A 129 31.62 -19.62 -51.65
N HIS A 130 32.39 -18.53 -51.60
CA HIS A 130 33.35 -18.20 -52.66
C HIS A 130 34.43 -19.27 -52.79
N TYR A 131 35.06 -19.69 -51.69
CA TYR A 131 36.08 -20.74 -51.70
C TYR A 131 35.57 -22.04 -52.32
N ARG A 132 34.37 -22.50 -51.93
CA ARG A 132 33.76 -23.70 -52.51
C ARG A 132 33.57 -23.57 -54.02
N LYS A 133 33.12 -22.41 -54.50
CA LYS A 133 32.95 -22.14 -55.94
C LYS A 133 34.29 -22.11 -56.68
N SER A 134 35.32 -21.51 -56.07
CA SER A 134 36.66 -21.44 -56.62
C SER A 134 37.30 -22.83 -56.76
N VAL A 135 37.15 -23.68 -55.74
CA VAL A 135 37.63 -25.08 -55.78
C VAL A 135 36.92 -25.89 -56.87
N ASP A 136 35.59 -25.80 -56.97
CA ASP A 136 34.80 -26.53 -57.97
C ASP A 136 35.17 -26.11 -59.41
N ARG A 137 35.41 -24.81 -59.65
CA ARG A 137 35.88 -24.32 -60.96
C ARG A 137 37.30 -24.75 -61.29
N LEU A 138 38.20 -24.70 -60.31
CA LEU A 138 39.58 -25.14 -60.50
C LEU A 138 39.63 -26.63 -60.89
N GLN A 139 38.79 -27.46 -60.27
CA GLN A 139 38.65 -28.88 -60.62
C GLN A 139 38.12 -29.12 -62.05
N ARG A 140 37.35 -28.18 -62.60
CA ARG A 140 36.81 -28.23 -63.97
C ARG A 140 37.70 -27.55 -65.01
N GLY A 141 38.80 -26.94 -64.62
CA GLY A 141 39.65 -26.14 -65.51
C GLY A 141 39.00 -24.83 -65.97
N GLU A 142 37.96 -24.36 -65.27
CA GLU A 142 37.29 -23.09 -65.54
C GLU A 142 38.05 -21.90 -64.90
N PRO A 143 37.93 -20.69 -65.44
CA PRO A 143 38.51 -19.50 -64.82
C PRO A 143 37.89 -19.23 -63.44
N LEU A 144 38.74 -18.82 -62.49
CA LEU A 144 38.33 -18.51 -61.11
C LEU A 144 37.21 -17.47 -61.08
N PRO A 145 36.22 -17.63 -60.18
CA PRO A 145 35.16 -16.64 -60.04
C PRO A 145 35.71 -15.34 -59.46
N GLU A 146 35.14 -14.20 -59.84
CA GLU A 146 35.51 -12.93 -59.23
C GLU A 146 35.18 -12.90 -57.73
N PRO A 147 36.01 -12.23 -56.90
CA PRO A 147 35.77 -12.10 -55.48
C PRO A 147 34.50 -11.25 -55.21
N PRO A 148 33.61 -11.70 -54.30
CA PRO A 148 32.45 -10.93 -53.86
C PRO A 148 32.85 -9.56 -53.33
N GLU A 149 32.00 -8.55 -53.55
CA GLU A 149 32.26 -7.15 -53.12
C GLU A 149 32.67 -7.05 -51.66
N GLU A 150 32.01 -7.81 -50.80
CA GLU A 150 32.22 -7.83 -49.36
C GLU A 150 33.63 -8.33 -48.95
N LEU A 151 34.31 -9.04 -49.86
CA LEU A 151 35.63 -9.65 -49.67
C LEU A 151 36.74 -9.03 -50.53
N ARG A 152 36.43 -8.14 -51.48
CA ARG A 152 37.43 -7.54 -52.39
C ARG A 152 38.60 -6.86 -51.67
N GLN A 153 38.36 -6.32 -50.48
CA GLN A 153 39.42 -5.69 -49.67
C GLN A 153 40.38 -6.71 -49.02
N TYR A 154 40.00 -7.98 -48.93
CA TYR A 154 40.76 -9.03 -48.24
C TYR A 154 41.36 -10.08 -49.19
N LEU A 155 40.84 -10.18 -50.41
CA LEU A 155 41.29 -11.12 -51.43
C LEU A 155 41.82 -10.32 -52.63
N PRO A 156 43.15 -10.20 -52.79
CA PRO A 156 43.79 -9.54 -53.93
C PRO A 156 43.67 -10.35 -55.23
#